data_AF-X0U1Y5-F1
#
_entry.id   AF-X0U1Y5-F1
#
_cell.length_a   1.000
_cell.length_b   1.000
_cell.length_c   1.000
_cell.angle_alpha   90.00
_cell.angle_beta   90.00
_cell.angle_gamma   90.00
#
_symmetry.space_group_name_H-M   'P 1'
#
loop_
_entity.id
_entity.type
_entity.pdbx_description
1 polymer ?
#
loop_
_entity_poly.entity_id
_entity_poly.type
_entity_poly.pdbx_seq_one_letter_code
_entity_poly.pdbx_strand_id
1 'polypeptide(L)'
;VRSMPDPTPTRIENQVHKMVTARLADGQLDDCDLTLHQVHLIEESLVKSLYGFYHARIAYPKPVDAAPDRPVDAAPDRPVEGGQG
;
A
#
# COMPACT_ATOMS: atom_id res chain seq x y z
N VAL A 1 28.77 -1.98 -8.57
CA VAL A 1 27.30 -2.09 -8.54
C VAL A 1 26.92 -3.29 -7.68
N ARG A 2 26.49 -3.05 -6.44
CA ARG A 2 26.10 -4.14 -5.53
C ARG A 2 24.58 -4.19 -5.53
N SER A 3 24.02 -5.00 -6.43
CA SER A 3 22.59 -5.29 -6.45
C SER A 3 22.16 -5.75 -5.06
N MET A 4 21.13 -5.10 -4.50
CA MET A 4 20.60 -5.47 -3.20
C MET A 4 19.97 -6.87 -3.28
N PRO A 5 20.36 -7.79 -2.39
CA PRO A 5 19.71 -9.09 -2.27
C PRO A 5 18.36 -8.90 -1.59
N ASP A 6 17.30 -9.25 -2.31
CA ASP A 6 15.89 -9.20 -1.93
C ASP A 6 15.32 -7.79 -1.62
N PRO A 7 14.54 -7.21 -2.55
CA PRO A 7 13.76 -6.02 -2.28
C PRO A 7 12.56 -6.42 -1.41
N THR A 8 12.74 -6.45 -0.09
CA THR A 8 11.59 -6.58 0.81
C THR A 8 10.74 -5.30 0.74
N PRO A 9 9.42 -5.41 0.88
CA PRO A 9 8.49 -4.28 0.87
C PRO A 9 8.96 -3.11 1.73
N THR A 10 9.28 -3.43 2.98
CA THR A 10 9.78 -2.50 3.99
C THR A 10 11.12 -1.85 3.61
N ARG A 11 11.97 -2.49 2.82
CA ARG A 11 13.24 -1.89 2.38
C ARG A 11 13.03 -0.84 1.30
N ILE A 12 12.09 -1.06 0.37
CA ILE A 12 11.76 -0.07 -0.66
C ILE A 12 11.20 1.17 0.02
N GLU A 13 10.22 1.01 0.91
CA GLU A 13 9.65 2.10 1.70
C GLU A 13 10.73 2.90 2.43
N ASN A 14 11.56 2.23 3.23
CA ASN A 14 12.64 2.90 3.96
C ASN A 14 13.64 3.60 3.04
N GLN A 15 13.90 3.05 1.85
CA GLN A 15 14.85 3.65 0.92
C GLN A 15 14.27 4.90 0.24
N VAL A 16 13.00 4.86 -0.17
CA VAL A 16 12.29 6.01 -0.72
C VAL A 16 12.16 7.09 0.35
N HIS A 17 11.74 6.73 1.56
CA HIS A 17 11.65 7.65 2.70
C HIS A 17 12.96 8.41 2.92
N LYS A 18 14.08 7.68 3.03
CA LYS A 18 15.41 8.30 3.19
C LYS A 18 15.77 9.25 2.05
N MET A 19 15.42 8.91 0.80
CA MET A 19 15.67 9.78 -0.34
C MET A 19 14.85 11.06 -0.25
N VAL A 20 13.55 10.95 0.06
CA VAL A 20 12.65 12.10 0.20
C VAL A 20 13.10 13.01 1.34
N THR A 21 13.40 12.45 2.52
CA THR A 21 13.91 13.21 3.67
C THR A 21 15.23 13.91 3.36
N ALA A 22 16.17 13.24 2.68
CA ALA A 22 17.43 13.85 2.29
C ALA A 22 17.23 15.05 1.35
N ARG A 23 16.30 14.96 0.40
CA ARG A 23 15.97 16.05 -0.52
C ARG A 23 15.30 17.23 0.18
N LEU A 24 14.43 16.94 1.14
CA LEU A 24 13.80 17.96 1.97
C LEU A 24 14.81 18.68 2.86
N ALA A 25 15.75 17.94 3.48
CA ALA A 25 16.80 18.51 4.32
C ALA A 25 17.82 19.33 3.52
N ASP A 26 18.02 19.02 2.24
CA ASP A 26 18.91 19.73 1.32
C ASP A 26 18.24 20.98 0.69
N GLY A 27 16.99 21.29 1.06
CA GLY A 27 16.26 22.45 0.57
C GLY A 27 15.84 22.38 -0.91
N GLN A 28 15.88 21.19 -1.53
CA GLN A 28 15.59 21.05 -2.97
C GLN A 28 14.13 21.30 -3.34
N LEU A 29 13.25 21.42 -2.34
CA LEU A 29 11.82 21.65 -2.49
C LEU A 29 11.39 23.02 -1.93
N ASP A 30 12.34 23.90 -1.55
CA ASP A 30 12.05 25.16 -0.85
C ASP A 30 11.28 26.18 -1.70
N ASP A 31 11.45 26.14 -3.03
CA ASP A 31 10.75 27.00 -3.99
C ASP A 31 9.44 26.37 -4.52
N CYS A 32 9.04 25.22 -3.97
CA CYS A 32 7.80 24.54 -4.36
C CYS A 32 6.69 24.81 -3.35
N ASP A 33 5.48 25.13 -3.84
CA ASP A 33 4.26 25.23 -3.02
C ASP A 33 3.70 23.85 -2.62
N LEU A 34 4.55 23.01 -2.02
CA LEU A 34 4.18 21.68 -1.55
C LEU A 34 4.03 21.66 -0.03
N THR A 35 2.89 21.14 0.42
CA THR A 35 2.70 20.79 1.83
C THR A 35 3.40 19.47 2.16
N LEU A 36 3.81 19.28 3.42
CA LEU A 36 4.39 18.00 3.89
C LEU A 36 3.46 16.81 3.63
N HIS A 37 2.15 17.02 3.70
CA HIS A 37 1.15 16.00 3.36
C HIS A 37 1.25 15.57 1.89
N GLN A 38 1.39 16.51 0.95
CA GLN A 38 1.56 16.19 -0.47
C GLN A 38 2.88 15.48 -0.74
N VAL A 39 3.95 15.84 -0.02
CA VAL A 39 5.24 15.13 -0.11
C VAL A 39 5.08 13.67 0.31
N HIS A 40 4.29 13.40 1.36
CA HIS A 40 3.99 12.03 1.80
C HIS A 40 3.16 11.26 0.76
N LEU A 41 2.17 11.90 0.13
CA LEU A 41 1.40 11.28 -0.96
C LEU A 41 2.30 10.94 -2.17
N ILE A 42 3.26 11.80 -2.49
CA ILE A 42 4.24 11.54 -3.55
C ILE A 42 5.12 10.35 -3.16
N GLU A 43 5.61 10.30 -1.91
CA GLU A 43 6.39 9.18 -1.37
C GLU A 43 5.65 7.84 -1.51
N GLU A 44 4.38 7.77 -1.09
CA GLU A 44 3.54 6.58 -1.24
C GLU A 44 3.35 6.17 -2.70
N SER A 45 3.17 7.15 -3.60
CA SER A 45 3.03 6.87 -5.03
C SER A 45 4.30 6.27 -5.63
N LEU A 46 5.48 6.76 -5.23
CA LEU A 46 6.78 6.25 -5.66
C LEU A 46 6.99 4.82 -5.16
N VAL A 47 6.67 4.57 -3.89
CA VAL A 47 6.70 3.23 -3.29
C VAL A 47 5.79 2.28 -4.08
N LYS A 48 4.54 2.67 -4.38
CA LYS A 48 3.59 1.88 -5.17
C LYS A 48 4.09 1.59 -6.59
N SER A 49 4.68 2.56 -7.26
CA SER A 49 5.28 2.37 -8.59
C SER A 49 6.46 1.41 -8.55
N LEU A 50 7.34 1.54 -7.55
CA LEU A 50 8.47 0.64 -7.35
C LEU A 50 8.01 -0.77 -7.00
N TYR A 51 6.96 -0.91 -6.18
CA TYR A 51 6.29 -2.19 -5.95
C TYR A 51 5.84 -2.82 -7.27
N GLY A 52 5.16 -2.06 -8.14
CA GLY A 52 4.78 -2.52 -9.47
C GLY A 52 5.99 -2.99 -10.29
N PHE A 53 7.12 -2.30 -10.25
CA PHE A 53 8.32 -2.71 -10.98
C PHE A 53 8.95 -4.00 -10.46
N TYR A 54 9.08 -4.16 -9.13
CA TYR A 54 9.69 -5.34 -8.51
C TYR A 54 8.73 -6.54 -8.41
N HIS A 55 7.41 -6.30 -8.38
CA HIS A 55 6.36 -7.30 -8.18
C HIS A 55 5.40 -7.49 -9.36
N ALA A 56 5.51 -6.78 -10.49
CA ALA A 56 4.74 -7.09 -11.71
C ALA A 56 5.02 -8.50 -12.28
N ARG A 57 5.96 -9.25 -11.68
CA ARG A 57 6.10 -10.70 -11.92
C ARG A 57 5.61 -11.61 -10.79
N ILE A 58 5.33 -11.11 -9.58
CA ILE A 58 4.82 -11.92 -8.46
C ILE A 58 3.87 -11.06 -7.62
N ALA A 59 2.58 -11.33 -7.79
CA ALA A 59 1.44 -10.70 -7.14
C ALA A 59 1.62 -10.43 -5.64
N TYR A 60 1.07 -9.32 -5.16
CA TYR A 60 0.65 -9.22 -3.76
C TYR A 60 -0.67 -8.45 -3.63
N PRO A 61 -1.77 -9.13 -3.28
CA PRO A 61 -2.87 -8.50 -2.56
C PRO A 61 -2.54 -8.53 -1.06
N LYS A 62 -2.79 -7.43 -0.35
CA LYS A 62 -3.28 -7.39 1.03
C LYS A 62 -3.45 -5.93 1.48
N PRO A 63 -4.64 -5.34 1.33
CA PRO A 63 -5.11 -4.37 2.30
C PRO A 63 -5.53 -5.15 3.54
N VAL A 64 -4.80 -5.00 4.64
CA VAL A 64 -5.31 -5.34 5.97
C VAL A 64 -5.60 -4.00 6.64
N ASP A 65 -6.80 -3.89 7.20
CA ASP A 65 -7.25 -2.86 8.13
C ASP A 65 -7.85 -1.56 7.54
N ALA A 66 -9.04 -1.70 6.94
CA ALA A 66 -10.11 -0.73 7.16
C ALA A 66 -11.33 -1.50 7.68
N ALA A 67 -11.77 -1.14 8.89
CA ALA A 67 -12.74 -1.83 9.75
C ALA A 67 -14.05 -2.24 9.04
N PRO A 68 -14.69 -3.37 9.45
CA PRO A 68 -16.04 -3.67 9.00
C PRO A 68 -17.03 -2.80 9.77
N ASP A 69 -17.40 -1.64 9.21
CA ASP A 69 -18.56 -0.88 9.69
C ASP A 69 -19.85 -1.50 9.13
N ARG A 70 -20.52 -2.18 10.06
CA ARG A 70 -21.96 -2.47 10.18
C ARG A 70 -22.60 -3.66 9.46
N PRO A 71 -23.55 -4.32 10.17
CA PRO A 71 -24.25 -5.51 9.71
C PRO A 71 -25.44 -5.10 8.85
N VAL A 72 -25.59 -5.72 7.67
CA VAL A 72 -26.79 -5.59 6.85
C VAL A 72 -27.53 -6.93 6.83
N ASP A 73 -28.71 -6.87 7.43
CA ASP A 73 -29.88 -7.71 7.25
C ASP A 73 -29.98 -9.06 7.97
N ALA A 74 -30.79 -9.01 9.03
CA ALA A 74 -31.42 -10.15 9.67
C ALA A 74 -32.63 -10.66 8.83
N ALA A 75 -32.69 -12.00 8.70
CA ALA A 75 -33.87 -12.89 8.64
C ALA A 75 -34.78 -12.91 7.37
N PRO A 76 -35.63 -13.95 7.14
CA PRO A 76 -35.85 -15.20 7.91
C PRO A 76 -35.79 -16.52 7.10
N ASP A 77 -35.70 -17.62 7.85
CA ASP A 77 -36.21 -18.99 7.64
C ASP A 77 -36.72 -19.44 6.23
N ARG A 78 -36.13 -20.51 5.71
CA ARG A 78 -36.83 -21.50 4.86
C ARG A 78 -36.23 -22.89 5.06
N PRO A 79 -36.98 -23.88 5.59
CA PRO A 79 -36.63 -25.27 5.40
C PRO A 79 -37.08 -25.69 3.99
N VAL A 80 -36.17 -26.20 3.17
CA VAL A 80 -36.53 -26.92 1.95
C VAL A 80 -36.36 -28.42 2.18
N GLU A 81 -37.46 -29.13 1.94
CA GLU A 81 -37.69 -30.54 2.22
C GLU A 81 -36.79 -31.51 1.42
N GLY A 82 -36.58 -32.68 2.03
CA GLY A 82 -36.87 -33.99 1.42
C GLY A 82 -35.90 -34.56 0.37
N GLY A 83 -35.47 -35.83 0.59
CA GLY A 83 -35.12 -36.72 -0.53
C GLY A 83 -33.97 -37.72 -0.30
N GLN A 84 -34.38 -38.95 0.00
CA GLN A 84 -33.74 -40.24 -0.36
C GLN A 84 -32.55 -40.80 0.44
N GLY A 85 -32.77 -42.05 0.87
CA GLY A 85 -31.86 -43.00 1.50
C GLY A 85 -32.66 -44.11 2.15
#